data_AF-A0A924MTW8-F1
#
_entry.id   AF-A0A924MTW8-F1
#
_cell.length_a   1.000
_cell.length_b   1.000
_cell.length_c   1.000
_cell.angle_alpha   90.00
_cell.angle_beta   90.00
_cell.angle_gamma   90.00
#
_symmetry.space_group_name_H-M   'P 1'
#
loop_
_entity.id
_entity.type
_entity.pdbx_description
1 polymer ?
#
loop_
_entity_poly.entity_id
_entity_poly.type
_entity_poly.pdbx_seq_one_letter_code
_entity_poly.pdbx_strand_id
1 'polypeptide(L)'
;MTRLLPLLAIALSTSAFADLQKCPGPQGTTIFTDKDCPALARPAGAPPPRAAAAPGAAIAPVDAPLPLQETGVPVVVQMAGRFAWLDDDTLAITTFADPAAKAPWMVRKIVAYDVPSARSSVLVARGFVDCTNAAYNLVSLETGDLESRFAVGSHAAPSVQQFQVWDPAARRLSPAPAEFKAAWHPSACMKPAPEDLALHDLLASKKPVRYLQPEHGTLAWGTLDDSGHPVGPTLVTPRKKITLALGINDISHDVRWLPFRNAYQLAPGAHDAALDPPRDVPLLTMDLDGRLARHPIPTGLVRQLDALHAGAPAEMIAPRAGDLVIHPGAAANGAGLYLVQGEQSRRIWCTARPAPGQAAGADGCTMSQAVAVSRDGCRIAFDAQPAVAVATGFPASPTLKVLTLCDGTLPTAAAAAGPKRKKG
;
A
#
# COMPACT_ATOMS: atom_id res chain seq x y z
N MET A 1 35.83 -53.08 29.03
CA MET A 1 34.83 -52.30 28.27
C MET A 1 34.88 -50.87 28.76
N THR A 2 35.09 -49.95 27.84
CA THR A 2 36.00 -48.82 27.99
C THR A 2 35.23 -47.51 28.16
N ARG A 3 35.60 -46.73 29.18
CA ARG A 3 35.28 -45.29 29.30
C ARG A 3 36.22 -44.50 28.36
N LEU A 4 35.72 -43.43 27.74
CA LEU A 4 36.30 -42.06 27.76
C LEU A 4 35.67 -41.14 26.68
N LEU A 5 35.33 -39.95 27.15
CA LEU A 5 35.03 -38.64 26.52
C LEU A 5 35.93 -38.23 25.32
N PRO A 6 35.70 -37.11 24.56
CA PRO A 6 35.08 -35.85 25.02
C PRO A 6 34.26 -34.98 24.02
N LEU A 7 33.70 -33.91 24.61
CA LEU A 7 33.44 -32.59 24.03
C LEU A 7 34.58 -32.07 23.13
N LEU A 8 34.22 -31.57 21.94
CA LEU A 8 34.82 -30.43 21.21
C LEU A 8 33.84 -30.12 20.05
N ALA A 9 32.94 -29.14 20.16
CA ALA A 9 33.17 -27.74 19.81
C ALA A 9 33.58 -27.51 18.34
N ILE A 10 32.65 -26.86 17.62
CA ILE A 10 32.88 -25.79 16.63
C ILE A 10 33.13 -26.18 15.16
N ALA A 11 32.30 -25.54 14.32
CA ALA A 11 32.49 -25.17 12.91
C ALA A 11 32.45 -26.26 11.84
N LEU A 12 31.29 -26.39 11.18
CA LEU A 12 31.07 -26.51 9.73
C LEU A 12 29.56 -26.23 9.54
N SER A 13 29.04 -25.00 9.60
CA SER A 13 29.10 -23.99 8.53
C SER A 13 29.45 -24.55 7.15
N THR A 14 28.45 -25.12 6.48
CA THR A 14 28.30 -25.10 5.01
C THR A 14 26.79 -25.33 4.75
N SER A 15 25.96 -24.39 4.29
CA SER A 15 26.17 -23.42 3.22
C SER A 15 26.81 -24.06 1.98
N ALA A 16 26.40 -25.27 1.60
CA ALA A 16 26.94 -25.95 0.40
C ALA A 16 25.89 -26.46 -0.60
N PHE A 17 24.59 -26.23 -0.37
CA PHE A 17 23.55 -26.62 -1.34
C PHE A 17 22.48 -25.55 -1.60
N ALA A 18 22.67 -24.32 -1.10
CA ALA A 18 21.69 -23.24 -1.26
C ALA A 18 21.84 -22.45 -2.58
N ASP A 19 22.96 -22.56 -3.29
CA ASP A 19 23.28 -21.71 -4.46
C ASP A 19 23.68 -22.50 -5.72
N LEU A 20 23.07 -23.67 -5.97
CA LEU A 20 23.30 -24.39 -7.23
C LEU A 20 22.27 -23.96 -8.28
N GLN A 21 22.73 -23.27 -9.32
CA GLN A 21 21.91 -22.89 -10.48
C GLN A 21 21.74 -24.06 -11.44
N LYS A 22 20.52 -24.25 -11.94
CA LYS A 22 20.19 -25.25 -12.96
C LYS A 22 20.44 -24.67 -14.36
N CYS A 23 21.42 -25.22 -15.08
CA CYS A 23 21.82 -24.73 -16.41
C CYS A 23 21.50 -25.76 -17.51
N PRO A 24 21.11 -25.29 -18.72
CA PRO A 24 20.96 -26.16 -19.88
C PRO A 24 22.35 -26.63 -20.36
N GLY A 25 22.57 -27.94 -20.34
CA GLY A 25 23.74 -28.60 -20.89
C GLY A 25 23.59 -28.90 -22.39
N PRO A 26 24.69 -29.27 -23.07
CA PRO A 26 24.63 -29.68 -24.46
C PRO A 26 23.72 -30.91 -24.65
N GLN A 27 23.04 -30.97 -25.79
CA GLN A 27 22.14 -32.07 -26.19
C GLN A 27 20.93 -32.28 -25.25
N GLY A 28 20.48 -31.24 -24.54
CA GLY A 28 19.26 -31.30 -23.70
C GLY A 28 19.49 -31.90 -22.31
N THR A 29 20.74 -32.07 -21.89
CA THR A 29 21.09 -32.48 -20.53
C THR A 29 20.96 -31.29 -19.55
N THR A 30 20.82 -31.57 -18.26
CA THR A 30 20.79 -30.53 -17.21
C THR A 30 22.06 -30.63 -16.36
N ILE A 31 22.71 -29.49 -16.09
CA ILE A 31 23.91 -29.39 -15.25
C ILE A 31 23.60 -28.48 -14.05
N PHE A 32 24.08 -28.85 -12.87
CA PHE A 32 24.00 -28.02 -11.66
C PHE A 32 25.38 -27.45 -11.34
N THR A 33 25.47 -26.14 -11.17
CA THR A 33 26.74 -25.40 -10.98
C THR A 33 26.57 -24.31 -9.94
N ASP A 34 27.64 -24.04 -9.18
CA ASP A 34 27.76 -22.95 -8.19
C ASP A 34 28.25 -21.63 -8.82
N LYS A 35 28.44 -21.61 -10.14
CA LYS A 35 28.86 -20.48 -10.97
C LYS A 35 27.86 -20.22 -12.09
N ASP A 36 27.83 -18.98 -12.59
CA ASP A 36 26.98 -18.53 -13.69
C ASP A 36 26.97 -19.53 -14.86
N CYS A 37 25.78 -19.78 -15.42
CA CYS A 37 25.63 -20.70 -16.53
C CYS A 37 26.56 -20.30 -17.69
N PRO A 38 27.37 -21.23 -18.23
CA PRO A 38 28.22 -20.94 -19.37
C PRO A 38 27.35 -20.50 -20.55
N ALA A 39 27.59 -19.30 -21.06
CA ALA A 39 26.85 -18.73 -22.18
C ALA A 39 27.00 -19.64 -23.41
N LEU A 40 25.94 -20.38 -23.74
CA LEU A 40 25.84 -21.11 -25.00
C LEU A 40 25.82 -20.07 -26.14
N ALA A 41 26.93 -19.98 -26.87
CA ALA A 41 27.05 -19.12 -28.04
C ALA A 41 25.97 -19.49 -29.08
N ARG A 42 25.01 -18.59 -29.29
CA ARG A 42 24.03 -18.68 -30.37
C ARG A 42 24.71 -18.28 -31.69
N PRO A 43 24.59 -19.05 -32.78
CA PRO A 43 25.16 -18.65 -34.06
C PRO A 43 24.47 -17.39 -34.60
N ALA A 44 25.28 -16.46 -35.13
CA ALA A 44 24.85 -15.20 -35.70
C ALA A 44 24.02 -15.41 -36.98
N GLY A 45 22.77 -14.96 -36.97
CA GLY A 45 21.91 -14.82 -38.14
C GLY A 45 21.25 -13.45 -38.12
N ALA A 46 21.61 -12.59 -39.08
CA ALA A 46 21.04 -11.27 -39.23
C ALA A 46 19.55 -11.34 -39.63
N PRO A 47 18.65 -10.54 -39.03
CA PRO A 47 17.30 -10.38 -39.57
C PRO A 47 17.31 -9.33 -40.71
N PRO A 48 16.48 -9.52 -41.76
CA PRO A 48 16.35 -8.55 -42.85
C PRO A 48 15.61 -7.28 -42.39
N PRO A 49 15.78 -6.13 -43.07
CA PRO A 49 15.19 -4.87 -42.64
C PRO A 49 13.68 -4.91 -42.86
N ARG A 50 12.90 -4.79 -41.77
CA ARG A 50 11.46 -4.56 -41.86
C ARG A 50 11.19 -3.07 -41.87
N ALA A 51 10.48 -2.67 -42.92
CA ALA A 51 10.06 -1.32 -43.23
C ALA A 51 9.40 -0.60 -42.04
N ALA A 52 9.69 0.69 -41.96
CA ALA A 52 9.06 1.64 -41.06
C ALA A 52 7.53 1.60 -41.20
N ALA A 53 6.86 1.32 -40.09
CA ALA A 53 5.53 1.81 -39.80
C ALA A 53 5.64 2.49 -38.44
N ALA A 54 5.62 3.82 -38.42
CA ALA A 54 5.53 4.60 -37.18
C ALA A 54 4.13 4.42 -36.58
N PRO A 55 3.98 3.95 -35.33
CA PRO A 55 2.71 4.01 -34.63
C PRO A 55 2.82 4.97 -33.45
N GLY A 56 2.14 6.11 -33.58
CA GLY A 56 1.59 6.91 -32.47
C GLY A 56 2.63 7.57 -31.59
N ALA A 57 2.77 8.90 -31.74
CA ALA A 57 3.26 9.73 -30.64
C ALA A 57 2.50 9.32 -29.37
N ALA A 58 3.23 9.04 -28.29
CA ALA A 58 2.63 8.90 -26.97
C ALA A 58 1.81 10.17 -26.72
N ILE A 59 0.48 10.06 -26.78
CA ILE A 59 -0.40 11.17 -26.43
C ILE A 59 -0.05 11.46 -24.98
N ALA A 60 0.46 12.66 -24.68
CA ALA A 60 0.76 13.05 -23.31
C ALA A 60 -0.47 12.79 -22.41
N PRO A 61 -0.29 12.41 -21.14
CA PRO A 61 -1.43 12.16 -20.26
C PRO A 61 -2.32 13.39 -20.29
N VAL A 62 -3.62 13.17 -20.53
CA VAL A 62 -4.58 14.27 -20.52
C VAL A 62 -4.67 14.72 -19.08
N ASP A 63 -4.05 15.87 -18.78
CA ASP A 63 -4.21 16.54 -17.50
C ASP A 63 -5.71 16.87 -17.34
N ALA A 64 -6.32 16.24 -16.34
CA ALA A 64 -7.71 16.44 -15.98
C ALA A 64 -7.76 16.58 -14.46
N PRO A 65 -7.20 17.70 -13.94
CA PRO A 65 -7.04 17.88 -12.50
C PRO A 65 -8.40 17.87 -11.82
N LEU A 66 -8.51 17.14 -10.71
CA LEU A 66 -9.71 17.14 -9.89
C LEU A 66 -9.61 18.21 -8.79
N PRO A 67 -10.74 18.81 -8.38
CA PRO A 67 -10.77 19.70 -7.22
C PRO A 67 -10.17 19.00 -6.00
N LEU A 68 -9.20 19.64 -5.37
CA LEU A 68 -8.51 19.13 -4.19
C LEU A 68 -9.05 19.83 -2.95
N GLN A 69 -9.47 19.06 -1.96
CA GLN A 69 -9.83 19.60 -0.66
C GLN A 69 -8.61 19.58 0.25
N GLU A 70 -8.18 20.76 0.69
CA GLU A 70 -7.12 20.93 1.67
C GLU A 70 -7.70 20.91 3.08
N THR A 71 -7.23 20.00 3.93
CA THR A 71 -7.72 19.88 5.31
C THR A 71 -7.26 21.03 6.19
N GLY A 72 -6.12 21.65 5.86
CA GLY A 72 -5.43 22.63 6.72
C GLY A 72 -4.81 22.01 7.99
N VAL A 73 -4.94 20.69 8.18
CA VAL A 73 -4.38 19.99 9.33
C VAL A 73 -2.96 19.53 9.00
N PRO A 74 -1.92 20.01 9.73
CA PRO A 74 -0.55 19.57 9.49
C PRO A 74 -0.35 18.13 9.93
N VAL A 75 0.52 17.41 9.23
CA VAL A 75 0.78 16.00 9.51
C VAL A 75 2.17 15.81 10.10
N VAL A 76 2.28 14.89 11.06
CA VAL A 76 3.58 14.48 11.63
C VAL A 76 4.23 13.47 10.69
N VAL A 77 5.20 13.90 9.88
CA VAL A 77 5.82 13.03 8.85
C VAL A 77 6.80 11.98 9.40
N GLN A 78 7.28 12.14 10.63
CA GLN A 78 8.32 11.27 11.18
C GLN A 78 7.86 9.83 11.50
N MET A 79 6.58 9.48 11.32
CA MET A 79 6.04 8.16 11.68
C MET A 79 5.08 7.58 10.64
N ALA A 80 4.97 6.24 10.63
CA ALA A 80 3.93 5.48 9.93
C ALA A 80 2.54 5.72 10.58
N GLY A 81 1.44 5.53 9.84
CA GLY A 81 0.08 5.61 10.41
C GLY A 81 -0.39 7.04 10.73
N ARG A 82 -0.27 7.96 9.77
CA ARG A 82 -0.57 9.39 10.03
C ARG A 82 -2.05 9.73 9.92
N PHE A 83 -2.78 8.97 9.13
CA PHE A 83 -4.21 9.14 8.95
C PHE A 83 -4.87 7.83 8.53
N ALA A 84 -6.14 7.71 8.86
CA ALA A 84 -6.95 6.55 8.50
C ALA A 84 -8.41 6.97 8.36
N TRP A 85 -9.12 6.35 7.43
CA TRP A 85 -10.56 6.56 7.28
C TRP A 85 -11.30 5.85 8.42
N LEU A 86 -12.17 6.60 9.11
CA LEU A 86 -13.06 6.10 10.16
C LEU A 86 -14.38 5.60 9.56
N ASP A 87 -14.85 6.30 8.54
CA ASP A 87 -16.00 5.94 7.69
C ASP A 87 -15.78 6.50 6.27
N ASP A 88 -16.85 6.61 5.47
CA ASP A 88 -16.79 7.05 4.07
C ASP A 88 -16.40 8.54 3.92
N ASP A 89 -16.60 9.35 4.96
CA ASP A 89 -16.52 10.81 4.93
C ASP A 89 -15.63 11.40 6.04
N THR A 90 -15.24 10.61 7.03
CA THR A 90 -14.48 11.07 8.19
C THR A 90 -13.08 10.48 8.20
N LEU A 91 -12.08 11.36 8.20
CA LEU A 91 -10.67 11.01 8.27
C LEU A 91 -10.13 11.27 9.69
N ALA A 92 -9.57 10.26 10.34
CA ALA A 92 -8.73 10.46 11.52
C ALA A 92 -7.35 10.94 11.08
N ILE A 93 -6.85 12.01 11.70
CA ILE A 93 -5.56 12.64 11.40
C ILE A 93 -4.76 12.75 12.68
N THR A 94 -3.58 12.11 12.73
CA THR A 94 -2.58 12.33 13.77
C THR A 94 -1.82 13.62 13.48
N THR A 95 -1.92 14.59 14.38
CA THR A 95 -1.29 15.92 14.25
C THR A 95 -0.65 16.35 15.57
N PHE A 96 0.01 17.51 15.58
CA PHE A 96 0.66 18.06 16.77
C PHE A 96 -0.39 18.49 17.81
N ALA A 97 -0.26 17.99 19.04
CA ALA A 97 -1.03 18.50 20.17
C ALA A 97 -0.43 19.80 20.70
N ASP A 98 0.90 19.85 20.79
CA ASP A 98 1.66 21.05 21.15
C ASP A 98 2.75 21.32 20.09
N PRO A 99 2.47 22.21 19.14
CA PRO A 99 3.43 22.72 18.17
C PRO A 99 4.75 23.26 18.75
N ALA A 100 4.69 23.85 19.95
CA ALA A 100 5.81 24.57 20.54
C ALA A 100 6.66 23.69 21.47
N ALA A 101 6.28 22.42 21.67
CA ALA A 101 7.04 21.49 22.48
C ALA A 101 8.47 21.29 21.93
N LYS A 102 9.41 20.92 22.81
CA LYS A 102 10.80 20.62 22.40
C LYS A 102 10.88 19.47 21.38
N ALA A 103 9.98 18.50 21.48
CA ALA A 103 9.83 17.39 20.54
C ALA A 103 8.35 17.28 20.11
N PRO A 104 7.87 18.15 19.18
CA PRO A 104 6.45 18.21 18.82
C PRO A 104 5.90 16.88 18.29
N TRP A 105 6.73 16.09 17.61
CA TRP A 105 6.35 14.78 17.08
C TRP A 105 6.04 13.75 18.17
N MET A 106 6.49 13.95 19.42
CA MET A 106 6.13 13.09 20.56
C MET A 106 4.81 13.49 21.23
N VAL A 107 4.36 14.74 21.06
CA VAL A 107 3.18 15.32 21.71
C VAL A 107 2.10 15.54 20.65
N ARG A 108 1.21 14.54 20.52
CA ARG A 108 0.30 14.40 19.38
C ARG A 108 -1.16 14.38 19.80
N LYS A 109 -2.06 14.72 18.89
CA LYS A 109 -3.52 14.57 19.05
C LYS A 109 -4.10 13.91 17.81
N ILE A 110 -5.31 13.36 17.96
CA ILE A 110 -6.10 12.84 16.85
C ILE A 110 -7.24 13.81 16.57
N VAL A 111 -7.35 14.24 15.32
CA VAL A 111 -8.43 15.09 14.82
C VAL A 111 -9.29 14.27 13.85
N ALA A 112 -10.62 14.33 14.00
CA ALA A 112 -11.55 13.91 12.96
C ALA A 112 -11.75 15.07 12.00
N TYR A 113 -11.48 14.84 10.72
CA TYR A 113 -11.83 15.75 9.65
C TYR A 113 -13.04 15.22 8.90
N ASP A 114 -14.13 15.97 8.94
CA ASP A 114 -15.34 15.69 8.18
C ASP A 114 -15.21 16.30 6.79
N VAL A 115 -15.10 15.44 5.77
CA VAL A 115 -14.87 15.88 4.39
C VAL A 115 -16.02 16.73 3.85
N PRO A 116 -17.30 16.33 3.91
CA PRO A 116 -18.41 17.15 3.40
C PRO A 116 -18.49 18.57 3.98
N SER A 117 -18.29 18.75 5.29
CA SER A 117 -18.38 20.07 5.93
C SER A 117 -17.06 20.84 5.99
N ALA A 118 -15.94 20.20 5.62
CA ALA A 118 -14.59 20.73 5.76
C ALA A 118 -14.25 21.18 7.19
N ARG A 119 -14.78 20.49 8.21
CA ARG A 119 -14.57 20.81 9.62
C ARG A 119 -13.73 19.76 10.32
N SER A 120 -12.86 20.24 11.19
CA SER A 120 -12.06 19.40 12.08
C SER A 120 -12.56 19.48 13.52
N SER A 121 -12.63 18.33 14.21
CA SER A 121 -12.86 18.26 15.65
C SER A 121 -11.79 17.39 16.32
N VAL A 122 -11.43 17.71 17.57
CA VAL A 122 -10.48 16.89 18.33
C VAL A 122 -11.20 15.63 18.80
N LEU A 123 -10.71 14.46 18.38
CA LEU A 123 -11.19 13.16 18.88
C LEU A 123 -10.46 12.75 20.15
N VAL A 124 -9.14 12.91 20.15
CA VAL A 124 -8.27 12.53 21.26
C VAL A 124 -7.26 13.65 21.48
N ALA A 125 -7.32 14.31 22.63
CA ALA A 125 -6.48 15.47 22.93
C ALA A 125 -4.98 15.14 23.01
N ARG A 126 -4.65 13.91 23.42
CA ARG A 126 -3.29 13.38 23.47
C ARG A 126 -3.27 11.93 23.01
N GLY A 127 -2.66 11.67 21.85
CA GLY A 127 -2.65 10.35 21.24
C GLY A 127 -2.36 10.34 19.74
N PHE A 128 -2.38 9.16 19.15
CA PHE A 128 -2.26 8.93 17.71
C PHE A 128 -3.01 7.67 17.28
N VAL A 129 -3.45 7.63 16.03
CA VAL A 129 -4.08 6.44 15.45
C VAL A 129 -3.02 5.45 14.96
N ASP A 130 -3.19 4.16 15.26
CA ASP A 130 -2.34 3.08 14.76
C ASP A 130 -2.92 2.51 13.46
N CYS A 131 -4.21 2.12 13.51
CA CYS A 131 -4.91 1.49 12.40
C CYS A 131 -6.44 1.61 12.56
N THR A 132 -7.16 1.28 11.48
CA THR A 132 -8.61 1.12 11.50
C THR A 132 -9.03 -0.18 10.80
N ASN A 133 -10.18 -0.73 11.20
CA ASN A 133 -10.83 -1.83 10.50
C ASN A 133 -12.29 -1.46 10.20
N ALA A 134 -12.56 -1.23 8.92
CA ALA A 134 -13.87 -0.79 8.43
C ALA A 134 -15.00 -1.80 8.67
N ALA A 135 -14.72 -3.10 8.72
CA ALA A 135 -15.77 -4.12 8.92
C ALA A 135 -16.38 -4.05 10.33
N TYR A 136 -15.58 -3.64 11.32
CA TYR A 136 -15.97 -3.59 12.73
C TYR A 136 -16.06 -2.16 13.29
N ASN A 137 -15.86 -1.15 12.43
CA ASN A 137 -15.65 0.26 12.83
C ASN A 137 -14.61 0.38 13.97
N LEU A 138 -13.64 -0.53 13.98
CA LEU A 138 -12.64 -0.64 15.04
C LEU A 138 -11.50 0.33 14.74
N VAL A 139 -11.04 1.02 15.77
CA VAL A 139 -9.90 1.93 15.72
C VAL A 139 -8.93 1.49 16.80
N SER A 140 -7.70 1.19 16.43
CA SER A 140 -6.61 1.10 17.40
C SER A 140 -5.91 2.43 17.48
N LEU A 141 -5.70 2.89 18.70
CA LEU A 141 -5.03 4.15 18.96
C LEU A 141 -4.28 4.08 20.29
N GLU A 142 -3.32 4.96 20.45
CA GLU A 142 -2.72 5.23 21.76
C GLU A 142 -3.23 6.54 22.31
N THR A 143 -3.55 6.55 23.60
CA THR A 143 -3.79 7.77 24.38
C THR A 143 -2.60 8.10 25.25
N GLY A 144 -2.32 9.39 25.44
CA GLY A 144 -1.16 9.88 26.17
C GLY A 144 -0.08 10.41 25.24
N ASP A 145 1.08 10.73 25.82
CA ASP A 145 2.22 11.26 25.08
C ASP A 145 3.22 10.15 24.78
N LEU A 146 3.77 10.15 23.57
CA LEU A 146 4.77 9.16 23.18
C LEU A 146 6.05 9.29 24.02
N GLU A 147 6.34 10.52 24.47
CA GLU A 147 7.48 10.85 25.33
C GLU A 147 7.57 9.93 26.57
N SER A 148 6.41 9.57 27.16
CA SER A 148 6.34 8.72 28.34
C SER A 148 6.96 7.32 28.14
N ARG A 149 7.11 6.86 26.90
CA ARG A 149 7.74 5.57 26.57
C ARG A 149 9.25 5.63 26.47
N PHE A 150 9.81 6.81 26.20
CA PHE A 150 11.22 6.97 25.83
C PHE A 150 12.02 7.73 26.90
N ALA A 151 11.36 8.54 27.73
CA ALA A 151 12.02 9.35 28.74
C ALA A 151 11.75 8.82 30.16
N VAL A 152 12.74 8.12 30.72
CA VAL A 152 12.72 7.67 32.13
C VAL A 152 12.60 8.89 33.04
N GLY A 153 11.58 8.91 33.91
CA GLY A 153 11.29 10.04 34.80
C GLY A 153 10.47 11.18 34.18
N SER A 154 9.95 11.01 32.96
CA SER A 154 9.06 11.99 32.35
C SER A 154 7.76 12.16 33.14
N HIS A 155 7.28 13.40 33.21
CA HIS A 155 5.96 13.75 33.74
C HIS A 155 4.87 13.75 32.65
N ALA A 156 5.19 13.30 31.43
CA ALA A 156 4.26 13.22 30.32
C ALA A 156 3.15 12.20 30.58
N ALA A 157 1.99 12.39 29.93
CA ALA A 157 0.85 11.50 30.13
C ALA A 157 1.20 10.06 29.67
N PRO A 158 0.96 9.01 30.48
CA PRO A 158 1.32 7.64 30.11
C PRO A 158 0.69 7.22 28.78
N SER A 159 1.51 6.73 27.85
CA SER A 159 1.00 6.16 26.60
C SER A 159 0.39 4.78 26.85
N VAL A 160 -0.91 4.66 26.56
CA VAL A 160 -1.67 3.42 26.68
C VAL A 160 -2.30 3.12 25.32
N GLN A 161 -1.97 1.96 24.76
CA GLN A 161 -2.60 1.44 23.56
C GLN A 161 -3.96 0.82 23.89
N GLN A 162 -4.97 1.12 23.08
CA GLN A 162 -6.33 0.65 23.29
C GLN A 162 -7.14 0.59 22.00
N PHE A 163 -8.21 -0.21 22.04
CA PHE A 163 -9.20 -0.26 20.99
C PHE A 163 -10.41 0.62 21.33
N GLN A 164 -10.91 1.31 20.31
CA GLN A 164 -12.14 2.08 20.34
C GLN A 164 -13.02 1.67 19.15
N VAL A 165 -14.33 1.85 19.28
CA VAL A 165 -15.30 1.71 18.19
C VAL A 165 -15.75 3.09 17.76
N TRP A 166 -15.65 3.36 16.46
CA TRP A 166 -16.21 4.54 15.82
C TRP A 166 -17.70 4.37 15.60
N ASP A 167 -18.48 5.34 16.07
CA ASP A 167 -19.91 5.48 15.77
C ASP A 167 -20.06 6.55 14.67
N PRO A 168 -20.33 6.16 13.40
CA PRO A 168 -20.47 7.12 12.31
C PRO A 168 -21.65 8.08 12.49
N ALA A 169 -22.73 7.63 13.15
CA ALA A 169 -23.93 8.44 13.33
C ALA A 169 -23.70 9.54 14.39
N ALA A 170 -23.05 9.19 15.50
CA ALA A 170 -22.72 10.15 16.55
C ALA A 170 -21.36 10.84 16.36
N ARG A 171 -20.57 10.42 15.36
CA ARG A 171 -19.22 10.91 15.04
C ARG A 171 -18.30 10.95 16.26
N ARG A 172 -18.28 9.85 17.01
CA ARG A 172 -17.51 9.74 18.25
C ARG A 172 -16.88 8.36 18.40
N LEU A 173 -15.82 8.32 19.19
CA LEU A 173 -15.21 7.09 19.66
C LEU A 173 -15.88 6.63 20.96
N SER A 174 -16.01 5.32 21.11
CA SER A 174 -16.49 4.68 22.33
C SER A 174 -15.60 3.49 22.67
N PRO A 175 -15.45 3.11 23.96
CA PRO A 175 -14.61 1.98 24.34
C PRO A 175 -15.00 0.71 23.58
N ALA A 176 -14.03 0.04 22.98
CA ALA A 176 -14.31 -1.22 22.30
C ALA A 176 -14.65 -2.32 23.32
N PRO A 177 -15.53 -3.28 22.94
CA PRO A 177 -15.75 -4.50 23.71
C PRO A 177 -14.44 -5.23 24.08
N ALA A 178 -14.44 -5.87 25.25
CA ALA A 178 -13.24 -6.50 25.81
C ALA A 178 -12.65 -7.60 24.91
N GLU A 179 -13.47 -8.25 24.07
CA GLU A 179 -12.98 -9.26 23.13
C GLU A 179 -11.98 -8.72 22.11
N PHE A 180 -12.06 -7.44 21.74
CA PHE A 180 -11.09 -6.83 20.82
C PHE A 180 -9.72 -6.77 21.49
N LYS A 181 -9.66 -6.28 22.73
CA LYS A 181 -8.41 -6.20 23.50
C LYS A 181 -7.77 -7.59 23.73
N ALA A 182 -8.57 -8.63 23.88
CA ALA A 182 -8.07 -9.97 24.18
C ALA A 182 -7.56 -10.74 22.94
N ALA A 183 -8.09 -10.43 21.75
CA ALA A 183 -7.90 -11.29 20.58
C ALA A 183 -7.46 -10.55 19.30
N TRP A 184 -7.30 -9.22 19.34
CA TRP A 184 -6.92 -8.42 18.18
C TRP A 184 -5.54 -7.80 18.35
N HIS A 185 -4.80 -7.74 17.24
CA HIS A 185 -3.49 -7.11 17.18
C HIS A 185 -3.63 -5.60 16.97
N PRO A 186 -3.12 -4.76 17.88
CA PRO A 186 -3.40 -3.34 17.87
C PRO A 186 -2.62 -2.54 16.81
N SER A 187 -1.51 -3.03 16.28
CA SER A 187 -0.84 -2.36 15.15
C SER A 187 -1.49 -2.63 13.79
N ALA A 188 -2.33 -3.67 13.69
CA ALA A 188 -2.88 -4.14 12.43
C ALA A 188 -4.42 -4.09 12.38
N CYS A 189 -5.08 -3.95 13.52
CA CYS A 189 -6.54 -3.99 13.65
C CYS A 189 -7.11 -5.25 13.00
N MET A 190 -6.45 -6.38 13.25
CA MET A 190 -6.80 -7.69 12.74
C MET A 190 -6.81 -8.71 13.87
N LYS A 191 -7.51 -9.82 13.67
CA LYS A 191 -7.52 -10.97 14.58
C LYS A 191 -6.52 -12.03 14.11
N PRO A 192 -5.27 -12.05 14.62
CA PRO A 192 -4.30 -13.07 14.22
C PRO A 192 -4.56 -14.41 14.93
N ALA A 193 -3.71 -15.40 14.67
CA ALA A 193 -3.60 -16.59 15.50
C ALA A 193 -3.09 -16.21 16.91
N PRO A 194 -3.47 -16.95 17.97
CA PRO A 194 -3.11 -16.62 19.36
C PRO A 194 -1.60 -16.44 19.59
N GLU A 195 -0.77 -17.26 18.94
CA GLU A 195 0.69 -17.22 19.03
C GLU A 195 1.31 -15.95 18.43
N ASP A 196 0.58 -15.27 17.54
CA ASP A 196 1.03 -14.06 16.84
C ASP A 196 0.50 -12.78 17.51
N LEU A 197 -0.33 -12.88 18.56
CA LEU A 197 -0.84 -11.72 19.32
C LEU A 197 0.26 -10.95 20.04
N ALA A 198 1.35 -11.62 20.40
CA ALA A 198 2.48 -11.01 21.12
C ALA A 198 3.50 -10.33 20.21
N LEU A 199 3.32 -10.40 18.89
CA LEU A 199 4.19 -9.66 17.96
C LEU A 199 4.02 -8.16 18.20
N HIS A 200 5.09 -7.40 18.02
CA HIS A 200 4.99 -5.94 18.13
C HIS A 200 4.44 -5.33 16.83
N ASP A 201 4.87 -5.87 15.70
CA ASP A 201 4.44 -5.46 14.36
C ASP A 201 4.06 -6.69 13.54
N LEU A 202 2.75 -6.92 13.44
CA LEU A 202 2.19 -8.04 12.68
C LEU A 202 2.38 -7.87 11.18
N LEU A 203 2.20 -6.64 10.67
CA LEU A 203 2.22 -6.36 9.23
C LEU A 203 3.64 -6.47 8.68
N ALA A 204 4.64 -5.94 9.39
CA ALA A 204 6.05 -6.08 8.99
C ALA A 204 6.63 -7.47 9.30
N SER A 205 5.89 -8.37 9.95
CA SER A 205 6.39 -9.70 10.27
C SER A 205 6.67 -10.49 8.98
N LYS A 206 7.81 -11.18 8.93
CA LYS A 206 8.17 -12.08 7.82
C LYS A 206 7.47 -13.44 7.91
N LYS A 207 6.33 -13.51 8.59
CA LYS A 207 5.58 -14.75 8.77
C LYS A 207 5.05 -15.24 7.42
N PRO A 208 4.95 -16.55 7.21
CA PRO A 208 4.37 -17.14 6.01
C PRO A 208 2.83 -17.12 6.09
N VAL A 209 2.23 -16.06 6.65
CA VAL A 209 0.78 -15.89 6.74
C VAL A 209 0.41 -14.41 6.60
N ARG A 210 -0.72 -14.12 5.95
CA ARG A 210 -1.41 -12.83 6.00
C ARG A 210 -2.80 -13.07 6.55
N TYR A 211 -3.15 -12.27 7.55
CA TYR A 211 -4.45 -12.30 8.17
C TYR A 211 -5.43 -11.47 7.37
N LEU A 212 -6.60 -12.05 7.07
CA LEU A 212 -7.71 -11.34 6.44
C LEU A 212 -8.73 -10.96 7.53
N GLN A 213 -9.94 -10.53 7.13
CA GLN A 213 -11.02 -10.38 8.09
C GLN A 213 -11.35 -11.75 8.71
N PRO A 214 -11.79 -11.81 9.98
CA PRO A 214 -12.04 -13.07 10.66
C PRO A 214 -12.94 -14.05 9.89
N GLU A 215 -13.95 -13.53 9.20
CA GLU A 215 -14.89 -14.29 8.37
C GLU A 215 -14.31 -14.71 7.01
N HIS A 216 -13.24 -14.06 6.54
CA HIS A 216 -12.61 -14.30 5.23
C HIS A 216 -11.42 -15.26 5.33
N GLY A 217 -10.81 -15.40 6.51
CA GLY A 217 -9.77 -16.41 6.78
C GLY A 217 -8.35 -15.86 6.71
N THR A 218 -7.43 -16.64 6.13
CA THR A 218 -5.99 -16.31 6.06
C THR A 218 -5.39 -16.73 4.73
N LEU A 219 -4.33 -16.04 4.30
CA LEU A 219 -3.45 -16.46 3.23
C LEU A 219 -2.22 -17.09 3.86
N ALA A 220 -1.97 -18.38 3.63
CA ALA A 220 -0.86 -19.10 4.23
C ALA A 220 0.08 -19.65 3.15
N TRP A 221 1.38 -19.59 3.44
CA TRP A 221 2.43 -20.23 2.66
C TRP A 221 2.93 -21.42 3.49
N GLY A 222 3.25 -22.54 2.84
CA GLY A 222 3.92 -23.63 3.53
C GLY A 222 3.09 -24.88 3.74
N THR A 223 2.51 -25.40 2.67
CA THR A 223 2.70 -26.84 2.44
C THR A 223 3.78 -26.97 1.38
N LEU A 224 4.84 -27.71 1.69
CA LEU A 224 5.60 -28.32 0.60
C LEU A 224 4.66 -29.33 -0.06
N ASP A 225 4.69 -29.46 -1.38
CA ASP A 225 4.01 -30.57 -2.03
C ASP A 225 4.69 -31.89 -1.66
N ASP A 226 4.12 -33.01 -2.10
CA ASP A 226 4.66 -34.35 -1.83
C ASP A 226 6.10 -34.55 -2.36
N SER A 227 6.58 -33.63 -3.21
CA SER A 227 7.94 -33.57 -3.76
C SER A 227 8.87 -32.56 -3.06
N GLY A 228 8.42 -31.90 -1.98
CA GLY A 228 9.25 -30.97 -1.22
C GLY A 228 9.35 -29.57 -1.82
N HIS A 229 8.54 -29.23 -2.84
CA HIS A 229 8.52 -27.89 -3.43
C HIS A 229 7.53 -26.99 -2.68
N PRO A 230 7.87 -25.72 -2.42
CA PRO A 230 6.94 -24.78 -1.82
C PRO A 230 5.73 -24.57 -2.73
N VAL A 231 4.56 -25.01 -2.27
CA VAL A 231 3.29 -24.71 -2.92
C VAL A 231 3.03 -23.21 -2.78
N GLY A 232 2.50 -22.59 -3.84
CA GLY A 232 2.04 -21.21 -3.81
C GLY A 232 1.08 -20.93 -2.66
N PRO A 233 0.82 -19.65 -2.35
CA PRO A 233 -0.01 -19.28 -1.21
C PRO A 233 -1.41 -19.91 -1.32
N THR A 234 -1.95 -20.33 -0.19
CA THR A 234 -3.27 -20.94 -0.07
C THR A 234 -4.18 -20.04 0.72
N LEU A 235 -5.36 -19.73 0.17
CA LEU A 235 -6.45 -19.11 0.92
C LEU A 235 -7.11 -20.18 1.79
N VAL A 236 -7.01 -20.03 3.10
CA VAL A 236 -7.61 -20.90 4.11
C VAL A 236 -8.78 -20.16 4.74
N THR A 237 -9.99 -20.60 4.40
CA THR A 237 -11.25 -20.08 4.96
C THR A 237 -11.86 -21.12 5.92
N PRO A 238 -12.88 -20.76 6.72
CA PRO A 238 -13.59 -21.75 7.55
C PRO A 238 -14.24 -22.90 6.76
N ARG A 239 -14.52 -22.72 5.46
CA ARG A 239 -15.28 -23.69 4.64
C ARG A 239 -14.44 -24.41 3.58
N LYS A 240 -13.36 -23.78 3.12
CA LYS A 240 -12.56 -24.26 1.98
C LYS A 240 -11.10 -23.81 2.07
N LYS A 241 -10.22 -24.61 1.46
CA LYS A 241 -8.83 -24.27 1.16
C LYS A 241 -8.67 -24.14 -0.35
N ILE A 242 -8.08 -23.05 -0.83
CA ILE A 242 -7.89 -22.77 -2.25
C ILE A 242 -6.43 -22.42 -2.50
N THR A 243 -5.73 -23.25 -3.28
CA THR A 243 -4.38 -22.91 -3.75
C THR A 243 -4.48 -21.79 -4.78
N LEU A 244 -3.76 -20.70 -4.55
CA LEU A 244 -3.74 -19.54 -5.42
C LEU A 244 -2.63 -19.71 -6.46
N ALA A 245 -2.92 -19.35 -7.71
CA ALA A 245 -1.95 -19.33 -8.80
C ALA A 245 -1.04 -18.09 -8.69
N LEU A 246 -0.26 -18.03 -7.61
CA LEU A 246 0.65 -16.94 -7.26
C LEU A 246 2.03 -17.51 -6.89
N GLY A 247 3.08 -16.73 -7.15
CA GLY A 247 4.42 -16.98 -6.62
C GLY A 247 4.51 -16.70 -5.13
N ILE A 248 5.57 -17.20 -4.49
CA ILE A 248 5.82 -17.00 -3.04
C ILE A 248 5.93 -15.51 -2.70
N ASN A 249 6.51 -14.72 -3.62
CA ASN A 249 6.79 -13.30 -3.42
C ASN A 249 5.72 -12.37 -4.02
N ASP A 250 4.61 -12.91 -4.53
CA ASP A 250 3.58 -12.12 -5.22
C ASP A 250 2.70 -11.30 -4.24
N ILE A 251 2.64 -11.64 -2.96
CA ILE A 251 1.74 -11.00 -1.99
C ILE A 251 2.54 -10.09 -1.06
N SER A 252 2.10 -8.84 -0.94
CA SER A 252 2.64 -7.84 -0.04
C SER A 252 2.48 -8.24 1.44
N HIS A 253 3.29 -7.61 2.28
CA HIS A 253 3.11 -7.61 3.73
C HIS A 253 1.83 -6.88 4.16
N ASP A 254 1.44 -5.83 3.42
CA ASP A 254 0.29 -4.99 3.69
C ASP A 254 -0.88 -5.34 2.75
N VAL A 255 -1.57 -6.45 3.06
CA VAL A 255 -2.77 -6.88 2.34
C VAL A 255 -3.96 -6.01 2.78
N ARG A 256 -4.62 -5.35 1.82
CA ARG A 256 -5.68 -4.38 2.13
C ARG A 256 -7.06 -4.90 1.75
N TRP A 257 -8.02 -4.76 2.66
CA TRP A 257 -9.43 -5.04 2.37
C TRP A 257 -10.06 -3.88 1.59
N LEU A 258 -10.78 -4.18 0.50
CA LEU A 258 -11.50 -3.21 -0.33
C LEU A 258 -13.02 -3.50 -0.26
N PRO A 259 -13.74 -2.97 0.74
CA PRO A 259 -15.15 -3.30 0.98
C PRO A 259 -16.05 -3.05 -0.24
N PHE A 260 -15.80 -1.96 -0.96
CA PHE A 260 -16.57 -1.55 -2.14
C PHE A 260 -16.36 -2.45 -3.38
N ARG A 261 -15.30 -3.26 -3.40
CA ARG A 261 -15.03 -4.27 -4.43
C ARG A 261 -15.28 -5.70 -3.94
N ASN A 262 -15.56 -5.89 -2.66
CA ASN A 262 -15.64 -7.20 -2.00
C ASN A 262 -14.40 -8.07 -2.29
N ALA A 263 -13.22 -7.45 -2.23
CA ALA A 263 -11.96 -8.05 -2.63
C ALA A 263 -10.80 -7.55 -1.77
N TYR A 264 -9.70 -8.29 -1.78
CA TYR A 264 -8.42 -7.90 -1.20
C TYR A 264 -7.48 -7.38 -2.27
N GLN A 265 -6.77 -6.29 -1.99
CA GLN A 265 -5.55 -5.93 -2.68
C GLN A 265 -4.38 -6.69 -2.03
N LEU A 266 -3.82 -7.64 -2.77
CA LEU A 266 -2.73 -8.51 -2.33
C LEU A 266 -1.36 -7.86 -2.54
N ALA A 267 -1.19 -7.07 -3.60
CA ALA A 267 0.02 -6.31 -3.86
C ALA A 267 -0.34 -5.03 -4.60
N PRO A 268 0.32 -3.88 -4.32
CA PRO A 268 0.01 -2.62 -4.98
C PRO A 268 0.41 -2.61 -6.47
N GLY A 269 1.17 -3.58 -6.97
CA GLY A 269 1.79 -3.43 -8.27
C GLY A 269 2.88 -2.35 -8.22
N ALA A 270 3.91 -2.51 -9.03
CA ALA A 270 5.06 -1.63 -9.03
C ALA A 270 5.69 -1.60 -10.43
N HIS A 271 6.03 -0.41 -10.90
CA HIS A 271 6.85 -0.20 -12.08
C HIS A 271 8.08 0.62 -11.68
N ASP A 272 9.28 0.09 -11.87
CA ASP A 272 10.53 0.79 -11.52
C ASP A 272 11.50 0.73 -12.71
N ALA A 273 11.76 1.89 -13.31
CA ALA A 273 12.68 2.03 -14.43
C ALA A 273 14.16 1.87 -14.03
N ALA A 274 14.49 2.03 -12.74
CA ALA A 274 15.87 1.94 -12.24
C ALA A 274 16.30 0.50 -11.90
N LEU A 275 15.37 -0.46 -11.86
CA LEU A 275 15.66 -1.86 -11.51
C LEU A 275 15.74 -2.78 -12.74
N ASP A 276 16.56 -3.82 -12.62
CA ASP A 276 16.69 -4.91 -13.60
C ASP A 276 16.61 -6.26 -12.84
N PRO A 277 15.69 -7.21 -13.14
CA PRO A 277 14.22 -7.16 -13.32
C PRO A 277 13.42 -7.30 -11.97
N PRO A 278 12.06 -7.27 -11.89
CA PRO A 278 11.01 -7.14 -12.92
C PRO A 278 10.36 -5.74 -12.96
N ARG A 279 10.23 -5.21 -14.19
CA ARG A 279 9.89 -3.82 -14.52
C ARG A 279 8.40 -3.46 -14.44
N ASP A 280 7.50 -4.45 -14.32
CA ASP A 280 6.04 -4.25 -14.35
C ASP A 280 5.31 -5.29 -13.48
N VAL A 281 5.40 -5.14 -12.15
CA VAL A 281 4.60 -5.93 -11.22
C VAL A 281 3.15 -5.43 -11.29
N PRO A 282 2.17 -6.28 -11.65
CA PRO A 282 0.79 -5.85 -11.70
C PRO A 282 0.22 -5.64 -10.30
N LEU A 283 -0.77 -4.76 -10.20
CA LEU A 283 -1.68 -4.75 -9.06
C LEU A 283 -2.39 -6.10 -8.99
N LEU A 284 -2.30 -6.76 -7.84
CA LEU A 284 -2.92 -8.04 -7.59
C LEU A 284 -4.10 -7.87 -6.66
N THR A 285 -5.27 -8.31 -7.11
CA THR A 285 -6.46 -8.39 -6.28
C THR A 285 -7.01 -9.80 -6.24
N MET A 286 -7.72 -10.12 -5.16
CA MET A 286 -8.33 -11.42 -4.94
C MET A 286 -9.74 -11.23 -4.38
N ASP A 287 -10.75 -11.82 -5.04
CA ASP A 287 -12.11 -11.85 -4.48
C ASP A 287 -12.22 -12.85 -3.30
N LEU A 288 -13.37 -12.84 -2.61
CA LEU A 288 -13.60 -13.77 -1.49
C LEU A 288 -13.63 -15.26 -1.90
N ASP A 289 -13.76 -15.54 -3.20
CA ASP A 289 -13.73 -16.90 -3.74
C ASP A 289 -12.33 -17.36 -4.13
N GLY A 290 -11.31 -16.52 -3.96
CA GLY A 290 -9.92 -16.79 -4.32
C GLY A 290 -9.63 -16.58 -5.81
N ARG A 291 -10.54 -15.96 -6.57
CA ARG A 291 -10.25 -15.57 -7.96
C ARG A 291 -9.34 -14.36 -7.97
N LEU A 292 -8.25 -14.49 -8.72
CA LEU A 292 -7.22 -13.48 -8.84
C LEU A 292 -7.48 -12.61 -10.07
N ALA A 293 -7.27 -11.31 -9.92
CA ALA A 293 -7.17 -10.38 -11.04
C ALA A 293 -5.81 -9.68 -11.00
N ARG A 294 -5.16 -9.63 -12.16
CA ARG A 294 -3.85 -8.98 -12.35
C ARG A 294 -4.05 -7.75 -13.24
N HIS A 295 -3.73 -6.58 -12.71
CA HIS A 295 -3.95 -5.29 -13.36
C HIS A 295 -2.58 -4.65 -13.62
N PRO A 296 -2.01 -4.79 -14.82
CA PRO A 296 -0.76 -4.13 -15.16
C PRO A 296 -0.97 -2.61 -15.28
N ILE A 297 0.09 -1.84 -15.10
CA ILE A 297 0.08 -0.44 -15.52
C ILE A 297 -0.10 -0.40 -17.04
N PRO A 298 -1.02 0.43 -17.58
CA PRO A 298 -1.21 0.52 -19.03
C PRO A 298 0.09 0.83 -19.75
N THR A 299 0.38 0.12 -20.84
CA THR A 299 1.64 0.30 -21.60
C THR A 299 1.80 1.72 -22.11
N GLY A 300 0.70 2.40 -22.43
CA GLY A 300 0.71 3.81 -22.81
C GLY A 300 1.25 4.73 -21.70
N LEU A 301 0.84 4.48 -20.45
CA LEU A 301 1.32 5.24 -19.29
C LEU A 301 2.78 4.92 -18.97
N VAL A 302 3.19 3.64 -19.04
CA VAL A 302 4.60 3.24 -18.86
C VAL A 302 5.51 4.01 -19.83
N ARG A 303 5.19 3.99 -21.13
CA ARG A 303 5.98 4.73 -22.14
C ARG A 303 6.06 6.23 -21.87
N GLN A 304 5.01 6.82 -21.29
CA GLN A 304 5.02 8.24 -20.93
C GLN A 304 5.94 8.50 -19.75
N LEU A 305 5.88 7.67 -18.70
CA LEU A 305 6.76 7.79 -17.54
C LEU A 305 8.22 7.60 -17.95
N ASP A 306 8.51 6.61 -18.80
CA ASP A 306 9.84 6.39 -19.38
C ASP A 306 10.36 7.63 -20.13
N ALA A 307 9.52 8.23 -20.98
CA ALA A 307 9.88 9.43 -21.74
C ALA A 307 10.15 10.65 -20.83
N LEU A 308 9.51 10.70 -19.66
CA LEU A 308 9.73 11.72 -18.64
C LEU A 308 10.89 11.39 -17.69
N HIS A 309 11.63 10.30 -17.93
CA HIS A 309 12.74 9.82 -17.10
C HIS A 309 12.34 9.66 -15.63
N ALA A 310 11.14 9.11 -15.42
CA ALA A 310 10.59 8.74 -14.13
C ALA A 310 11.48 7.68 -13.44
N GLY A 311 12.35 8.11 -12.52
CA GLY A 311 13.33 7.22 -11.88
C GLY A 311 12.86 6.50 -10.61
N ALA A 312 11.64 6.78 -10.13
CA ALA A 312 11.10 6.18 -8.90
C ALA A 312 10.08 5.07 -9.22
N PRO A 313 9.92 4.05 -8.35
CA PRO A 313 8.82 3.11 -8.48
C PRO A 313 7.46 3.82 -8.52
N ALA A 314 6.64 3.51 -9.53
CA ALA A 314 5.21 3.82 -9.54
C ALA A 314 4.44 2.64 -8.93
N GLU A 315 3.59 2.91 -7.94
CA GLU A 315 2.72 1.91 -7.32
C GLU A 315 1.28 2.03 -7.83
N MET A 316 0.44 1.00 -7.65
CA MET A 316 -0.99 1.12 -7.89
C MET A 316 -1.85 0.81 -6.66
N ILE A 317 -3.03 1.40 -6.63
CA ILE A 317 -4.09 1.05 -5.69
C ILE A 317 -5.43 0.97 -6.42
N ALA A 318 -6.41 0.32 -5.83
CA ALA A 318 -7.69 0.04 -6.48
C ALA A 318 -8.89 0.79 -5.85
N PRO A 319 -9.08 2.10 -6.06
CA PRO A 319 -10.31 2.80 -5.65
C PRO A 319 -11.53 2.37 -6.48
N ARG A 320 -12.73 2.89 -6.19
CA ARG A 320 -13.95 2.53 -6.94
C ARG A 320 -13.93 3.03 -8.38
N ALA A 321 -13.36 4.20 -8.63
CA ALA A 321 -13.42 4.87 -9.93
C ALA A 321 -12.52 4.23 -11.02
N GLY A 322 -11.69 3.26 -10.67
CA GLY A 322 -10.68 2.67 -11.54
C GLY A 322 -9.46 2.27 -10.72
N ASP A 323 -8.35 2.00 -11.39
CA ASP A 323 -7.07 1.77 -10.71
C ASP A 323 -6.30 3.10 -10.68
N LEU A 324 -5.58 3.38 -9.60
CA LEU A 324 -4.85 4.63 -9.41
C LEU A 324 -3.37 4.32 -9.37
N VAL A 325 -2.61 4.82 -10.34
CA VAL A 325 -1.15 4.75 -10.35
C VAL A 325 -0.61 5.97 -9.62
N ILE A 326 0.29 5.72 -8.68
CA ILE A 326 0.93 6.69 -7.81
C ILE A 326 2.39 6.73 -8.21
N HIS A 327 2.83 7.86 -8.76
CA HIS A 327 4.24 8.07 -9.07
C HIS A 327 4.79 9.23 -8.23
N PRO A 328 5.68 8.98 -7.25
CA PRO A 328 6.21 10.04 -6.39
C PRO A 328 7.28 10.87 -7.12
N GLY A 329 7.44 12.14 -6.73
CA GLY A 329 8.55 13.00 -7.18
C GLY A 329 8.10 14.36 -7.70
N ALA A 330 8.88 14.94 -8.63
CA ALA A 330 8.60 16.24 -9.23
C ALA A 330 7.69 16.13 -10.47
N ALA A 331 6.81 17.11 -10.67
CA ALA A 331 5.86 17.12 -11.76
C ALA A 331 6.51 16.95 -13.15
N ALA A 332 7.66 17.59 -13.35
CA ALA A 332 8.42 17.60 -14.60
C ALA A 332 8.93 16.21 -14.99
N ASN A 333 9.12 15.32 -14.01
CA ASN A 333 9.60 13.94 -14.21
C ASN A 333 8.46 12.92 -14.21
N GLY A 334 7.22 13.37 -14.41
CA GLY A 334 6.04 12.50 -14.46
C GLY A 334 5.41 12.16 -13.12
N ALA A 335 5.77 12.80 -12.01
CA ALA A 335 5.16 12.52 -10.70
C ALA A 335 3.67 12.87 -10.66
N GLY A 336 2.84 12.06 -10.01
CA GLY A 336 1.45 12.42 -9.81
C GLY A 336 0.56 11.23 -9.54
N LEU A 337 -0.73 11.53 -9.50
CA LEU A 337 -1.78 10.53 -9.38
C LEU A 337 -2.44 10.36 -10.74
N TYR A 338 -2.40 9.15 -11.27
CA TYR A 338 -2.96 8.80 -12.57
C TYR A 338 -4.14 7.85 -12.38
N LEU A 339 -5.33 8.31 -12.76
CA LEU A 339 -6.50 7.45 -12.78
C LEU A 339 -6.51 6.65 -14.09
N VAL A 340 -6.55 5.33 -13.96
CA VAL A 340 -6.54 4.35 -15.04
C VAL A 340 -7.91 3.68 -15.18
N GLN A 341 -8.42 3.67 -16.41
CA GLN A 341 -9.68 3.04 -16.79
C GLN A 341 -9.47 2.25 -18.10
N GLY A 342 -9.15 0.97 -17.97
CA GLY A 342 -8.67 0.17 -19.09
C GLY A 342 -7.31 0.68 -19.59
N GLU A 343 -7.18 0.89 -20.90
CA GLU A 343 -5.95 1.43 -21.52
C GLU A 343 -5.83 2.95 -21.41
N GLN A 344 -6.85 3.65 -20.90
CA GLN A 344 -6.83 5.10 -20.76
C GLN A 344 -6.30 5.49 -19.39
N SER A 345 -5.38 6.45 -19.36
CA SER A 345 -4.85 7.06 -18.15
C SER A 345 -4.94 8.59 -18.22
N ARG A 346 -5.28 9.22 -17.11
CA ARG A 346 -5.28 10.68 -16.96
C ARG A 346 -4.62 11.08 -15.65
N ARG A 347 -3.85 12.16 -15.68
CA ARG A 347 -3.22 12.73 -14.48
C ARG A 347 -4.22 13.65 -13.79
N ILE A 348 -4.61 13.29 -12.57
CA ILE A 348 -5.66 13.99 -11.79
C ILE A 348 -5.09 14.89 -10.69
N TRP A 349 -3.81 14.78 -10.40
CA TRP A 349 -3.08 15.60 -9.43
C TRP A 349 -1.62 15.77 -9.85
N CYS A 350 -1.01 16.88 -9.41
CA CYS A 350 0.31 17.32 -9.85
C CYS A 350 0.35 17.60 -11.36
N THR A 351 -0.70 18.20 -11.92
CA THR A 351 -0.79 18.50 -13.36
C THR A 351 0.00 19.75 -13.73
N ALA A 352 0.30 19.94 -15.03
CA ALA A 352 0.93 21.15 -15.54
C ALA A 352 0.02 22.39 -15.37
N ARG A 353 -1.30 22.17 -15.33
CA ARG A 353 -2.32 23.18 -15.00
C ARG A 353 -3.11 22.70 -13.78
N PRO A 354 -2.67 23.00 -12.55
CA PRO A 354 -3.34 22.52 -11.34
C PRO A 354 -4.77 23.09 -11.21
N ALA A 355 -5.67 22.29 -10.63
CA ALA A 355 -6.97 22.78 -10.18
C ALA A 355 -6.80 23.69 -8.94
N PRO A 356 -7.80 24.51 -8.59
CA PRO A 356 -7.79 25.27 -7.34
C PRO A 356 -7.46 24.40 -6.13
N GLY A 357 -6.55 24.88 -5.26
CA GLY A 357 -6.10 24.16 -4.06
C GLY A 357 -4.95 23.17 -4.27
N GLN A 358 -4.55 22.90 -5.52
CA GLN A 358 -3.35 22.11 -5.80
C GLN A 358 -2.11 23.00 -5.88
N ALA A 359 -1.02 22.58 -5.22
CA ALA A 359 0.27 23.27 -5.32
C ALA A 359 0.83 23.14 -6.75
N ALA A 360 1.36 24.23 -7.29
CA ALA A 360 2.11 24.23 -8.54
C ALA A 360 3.62 24.12 -8.27
N GLY A 361 4.38 23.47 -9.16
CA GLY A 361 5.84 23.40 -9.07
C GLY A 361 6.39 22.05 -8.56
N ALA A 362 7.72 21.93 -8.52
CA ALA A 362 8.42 20.65 -8.26
C ALA A 362 8.16 20.10 -6.85
N ASP A 363 8.11 20.96 -5.84
CA ASP A 363 7.96 20.57 -4.42
C ASP A 363 6.51 20.30 -4.01
N GLY A 364 5.53 20.73 -4.84
CA GLY A 364 4.10 20.50 -4.60
C GLY A 364 3.66 19.05 -4.80
N CYS A 365 4.53 18.22 -5.40
CA CYS A 365 4.19 16.91 -5.93
C CYS A 365 4.75 15.73 -5.13
N THR A 366 5.45 16.00 -4.03
CA THR A 366 6.01 14.97 -3.17
C THR A 366 4.97 14.50 -2.16
N MET A 367 4.76 13.19 -2.08
CA MET A 367 3.99 12.55 -1.02
C MET A 367 4.95 11.77 -0.12
N SER A 368 4.76 11.84 1.20
CA SER A 368 5.64 11.12 2.12
C SER A 368 5.03 9.84 2.71
N GLN A 369 3.77 9.53 2.37
CA GLN A 369 3.13 8.22 2.56
C GLN A 369 2.33 7.78 1.33
N ALA A 370 2.06 6.48 1.26
CA ALA A 370 1.12 5.92 0.29
C ALA A 370 -0.31 6.45 0.53
N VAL A 371 -1.07 6.53 -0.55
CA VAL A 371 -2.46 7.03 -0.54
C VAL A 371 -3.40 6.09 0.23
N ALA A 372 -4.30 6.66 1.05
CA ALA A 372 -5.37 5.91 1.73
C ALA A 372 -6.72 6.09 1.04
N VAL A 373 -7.42 4.99 0.78
CA VAL A 373 -8.74 4.97 0.12
C VAL A 373 -9.86 4.91 1.17
N SER A 374 -10.92 5.70 0.99
CA SER A 374 -12.12 5.64 1.83
C SER A 374 -12.83 4.30 1.70
N ARG A 375 -13.68 4.00 2.70
CA ARG A 375 -14.40 2.72 2.77
C ARG A 375 -15.34 2.48 1.59
N ASP A 376 -15.96 3.52 1.04
CA ASP A 376 -16.77 3.45 -0.17
C ASP A 376 -15.94 3.40 -1.47
N GLY A 377 -14.63 3.61 -1.39
CA GLY A 377 -13.72 3.64 -2.53
C GLY A 377 -13.74 4.95 -3.32
N CYS A 378 -14.48 5.96 -2.85
CA CYS A 378 -14.79 7.15 -3.62
C CYS A 378 -13.97 8.38 -3.25
N ARG A 379 -13.16 8.30 -2.19
CA ARG A 379 -12.23 9.36 -1.80
C ARG A 379 -10.87 8.75 -1.56
N ILE A 380 -9.85 9.57 -1.79
CA ILE A 380 -8.49 9.26 -1.41
C ILE A 380 -7.92 10.39 -0.57
N ALA A 381 -7.14 10.02 0.44
CA ALA A 381 -6.40 10.92 1.29
C ALA A 381 -4.90 10.68 1.12
N PHE A 382 -4.12 11.77 1.08
CA PHE A 382 -2.66 11.73 0.99
C PHE A 382 -2.07 13.02 1.53
N ASP A 383 -0.82 12.97 1.99
CA ASP A 383 -0.09 14.17 2.40
C ASP A 383 0.67 14.77 1.22
N ALA A 384 0.67 16.09 1.13
CA ALA A 384 1.47 16.84 0.17
C ALA A 384 1.80 18.22 0.75
N GLN A 385 2.79 18.89 0.14
CA GLN A 385 3.09 20.27 0.50
C GLN A 385 1.87 21.19 0.26
N PRO A 386 1.66 22.20 1.11
CA PRO A 386 0.53 23.11 0.96
C PRO A 386 0.68 23.97 -0.30
N ALA A 387 -0.44 24.32 -0.95
CA ALA A 387 -0.42 25.12 -2.18
C ALA A 387 0.00 26.58 -1.95
N VAL A 388 -0.15 27.05 -0.72
CA VAL A 388 0.31 28.34 -0.20
C VAL A 388 0.96 28.03 1.14
N ALA A 389 2.09 28.64 1.48
CA ALA A 389 2.70 28.49 2.80
C ALA A 389 1.68 28.88 3.88
N VAL A 390 0.97 27.90 4.45
CA VAL A 390 -0.01 28.17 5.48
C VAL A 390 0.77 28.66 6.69
N ALA A 391 0.51 29.88 7.12
CA ALA A 391 1.09 30.46 8.33
C ALA A 391 0.53 29.72 9.57
N THR A 392 1.02 28.51 9.80
CA THR A 392 0.61 27.64 10.93
C THR A 392 1.64 27.64 12.05
N GLY A 393 2.63 28.54 12.01
CA GLY A 393 3.82 28.45 12.88
C GLY A 393 4.79 27.33 12.48
N PHE A 394 4.42 26.49 11.50
CA PHE A 394 5.26 25.47 10.88
C PHE A 394 5.39 25.71 9.37
N PRO A 395 6.25 26.65 8.94
CA PRO A 395 6.59 26.75 7.53
C PRO A 395 7.23 25.41 7.10
N ALA A 396 6.62 24.73 6.12
CA ALA A 396 7.05 23.46 5.47
C ALA A 396 6.50 22.11 5.99
N SER A 397 5.55 22.07 6.93
CA SER A 397 4.87 20.80 7.25
C SER A 397 3.83 20.46 6.16
N PRO A 398 3.81 19.23 5.61
CA PRO A 398 2.77 18.84 4.66
C PRO A 398 1.41 18.77 5.36
N THR A 399 0.37 19.05 4.59
CA THR A 399 -1.03 18.97 5.01
C THR A 399 -1.71 17.79 4.33
N LEU A 400 -2.78 17.28 4.93
CA LEU A 400 -3.60 16.27 4.24
C LEU A 400 -4.48 16.91 3.19
N LYS A 401 -4.56 16.19 2.08
CA LYS A 401 -5.40 16.49 0.94
C LYS A 401 -6.38 15.36 0.73
N VAL A 402 -7.58 15.71 0.28
CA VAL A 402 -8.62 14.74 -0.09
C VAL A 402 -9.06 15.00 -1.53
N LEU A 403 -9.06 13.94 -2.34
CA LEU A 403 -9.65 13.94 -3.68
C LEU A 403 -10.89 13.06 -3.69
N THR A 404 -11.97 13.56 -4.30
CA THR A 404 -13.19 12.80 -4.56
C THR A 404 -13.14 12.24 -5.99
N LEU A 405 -13.34 10.94 -6.13
CA LEU A 405 -13.24 10.20 -7.38
C LEU A 405 -14.61 9.79 -7.96
N CYS A 406 -15.69 9.81 -7.17
CA CYS A 406 -17.02 9.34 -7.59
C CYS A 406 -18.09 10.44 -7.69
N ASP A 407 -17.71 11.70 -7.88
CA ASP A 407 -18.63 12.84 -7.90
C ASP A 407 -19.52 12.94 -9.17
N GLY A 408 -19.46 11.93 -10.05
CA GLY A 408 -20.18 11.91 -11.32
C GLY A 408 -19.52 12.71 -12.45
N THR A 409 -18.42 13.44 -12.19
CA THR A 409 -17.63 14.10 -13.22
C THR A 409 -16.67 13.14 -13.93
N LEU A 410 -16.44 11.97 -13.34
CA LEU A 410 -15.63 10.89 -13.90
C LEU A 410 -16.54 9.86 -14.58
N PRO A 411 -16.25 9.46 -15.83
CA PRO A 411 -16.96 8.33 -16.43
C PRO A 411 -16.74 7.09 -15.55
N THR A 412 -17.81 6.39 -15.18
CA THR A 412 -17.69 5.15 -14.42
C THR A 412 -17.18 4.05 -15.35
N ALA A 413 -16.34 3.14 -14.84
CA ALA A 413 -15.80 2.02 -15.62
C ALA A 413 -16.89 1.14 -16.27
N ALA A 414 -18.11 1.14 -15.70
CA ALA A 414 -19.28 0.47 -16.27
C ALA A 414 -19.79 1.09 -17.59
N ALA A 415 -19.51 2.37 -17.86
CA ALA A 415 -19.93 3.06 -19.09
C ALA A 415 -19.00 2.79 -20.29
N ALA A 416 -17.80 2.22 -20.06
CA ALA A 416 -16.85 1.88 -21.11
C ALA A 416 -17.15 0.53 -21.80
N ALA A 417 -18.03 -0.30 -21.22
CA ALA A 417 -18.57 -1.47 -21.87
C ALA A 417 -19.68 -1.03 -22.85
N GLY A 418 -19.28 -0.69 -24.08
CA GLY A 418 -20.17 -0.22 -25.13
C GLY A 418 -21.41 -1.11 -25.35
N PRO A 419 -22.48 -0.56 -25.93
CA PRO A 419 -23.74 -1.29 -26.10
C PRO A 419 -23.52 -2.56 -26.92
N LYS A 420 -23.88 -3.71 -26.35
CA LYS A 420 -23.98 -4.97 -27.11
C LYS A 420 -24.90 -4.72 -28.31
N ARG A 421 -24.33 -4.68 -29.51
CA ARG A 421 -25.11 -4.74 -30.76
C ARG A 421 -25.97 -6.00 -30.71
N LYS A 422 -27.29 -5.83 -30.58
CA LYS A 422 -28.25 -6.85 -30.97
C LYS A 422 -28.00 -7.13 -32.46
N LYS A 423 -27.57 -8.35 -32.79
CA LYS A 423 -27.68 -8.85 -34.16
C LYS A 423 -29.17 -9.05 -34.44
N GLY A 424 -29.63 -8.52 -35.57
CA GLY A 424 -30.94 -8.80 -36.14
C GLY A 424 -31.03 -10.21 -36.70
#